data_AF-A0A936LKA3-F1
#
_entry.id   AF-A0A936LKA3-F1
#
_cell.length_a   1.000
_cell.length_b   1.000
_cell.length_c   1.000
_cell.angle_alpha   90.00
_cell.angle_beta   90.00
_cell.angle_gamma   90.00
#
_symmetry.space_group_name_H-M   'P 1'
#
loop_
_entity.id
_entity.type
_entity.pdbx_description
1 polymer ?
#
loop_
_entity_poly.entity_id
_entity_poly.type
_entity_poly.pdbx_seq_one_letter_code
_entity_poly.pdbx_strand_id
1 'polypeptide(L)'
;MNTGTNERATDLTYEDRYRSLGYLFYSIAACDRSIIQAEIDALKEMTARHWLMEDRSYDELGIESARYIDIAFDHALEQRLSSKDAYARFVEDQLREPRRFDGWTKSLILRTAVEIAKASGSVNRAEAMRIGDLQKLLGLHHA
;
A
#
# COMPACT_ATOMS: atom_id res chain seq x y z
N MET A 1 -18.98 2.46 -40.23
CA MET A 1 -18.61 1.51 -39.15
C MET A 1 -17.16 1.77 -38.81
N ASN A 2 -16.89 2.39 -37.66
CA ASN A 2 -15.53 2.59 -37.16
C ASN A 2 -15.52 2.09 -35.72
N THR A 3 -15.13 0.84 -35.52
CA THR A 3 -14.85 0.28 -34.21
C THR A 3 -13.47 0.78 -33.79
N GLY A 4 -13.42 2.04 -33.38
CA GLY A 4 -12.30 2.58 -32.63
C GLY A 4 -12.34 1.95 -31.25
N THR A 5 -11.43 1.01 -31.01
CA THR A 5 -11.03 0.54 -29.70
C THR A 5 -10.76 1.75 -28.81
N ASN A 6 -11.74 2.10 -27.98
CA ASN A 6 -11.55 3.01 -26.86
C ASN A 6 -10.71 2.25 -25.83
N GLU A 7 -9.40 2.36 -25.95
CA GLU A 7 -8.44 2.00 -24.91
C GLU A 7 -8.89 2.73 -23.64
N ARG A 8 -9.51 1.99 -22.72
CA ARG A 8 -9.92 2.54 -21.43
C ARG A 8 -8.65 2.97 -20.70
N ALA A 9 -8.32 4.24 -20.77
CA ALA A 9 -7.61 4.91 -19.69
C ALA A 9 -8.54 4.80 -18.48
N THR A 10 -8.41 3.70 -17.72
CA THR A 10 -9.27 3.42 -16.58
C THR A 10 -8.89 4.41 -15.48
N ASP A 11 -9.83 5.29 -15.16
CA ASP A 11 -9.82 6.01 -13.89
C ASP A 11 -9.61 4.97 -12.78
N LEU A 12 -8.60 5.24 -11.96
CA LEU A 12 -8.19 4.40 -10.85
C LEU A 12 -9.29 4.41 -9.78
N THR A 13 -9.93 3.27 -9.54
CA THR A 13 -11.06 3.18 -8.59
C THR A 13 -10.61 3.40 -7.14
N TYR A 14 -11.53 3.67 -6.20
CA TYR A 14 -11.20 3.67 -4.77
C TYR A 14 -10.60 2.33 -4.34
N GLU A 15 -11.18 1.22 -4.80
CA GLU A 15 -10.66 -0.13 -4.58
C GLU A 15 -9.20 -0.28 -5.01
N ASP A 16 -8.84 0.16 -6.22
CA ASP A 16 -7.46 0.08 -6.72
C ASP A 16 -6.48 0.89 -5.85
N ARG A 17 -6.99 1.90 -5.12
CA ARG A 17 -6.19 2.78 -4.26
C ARG A 17 -5.75 2.04 -3.02
N TYR A 18 -6.71 1.39 -2.37
CA TYR A 18 -6.46 0.67 -1.14
C TYR A 18 -5.79 -0.68 -1.40
N ARG A 19 -6.09 -1.32 -2.53
CA ARG A 19 -5.37 -2.51 -2.98
C ARG A 19 -3.89 -2.24 -3.21
N SER A 20 -3.54 -1.12 -3.84
CA SER A 20 -2.13 -0.77 -4.06
C SER A 20 -1.38 -0.55 -2.74
N LEU A 21 -2.06 -0.01 -1.71
CA LEU A 21 -1.51 0.10 -0.36
C LEU A 21 -1.23 -1.26 0.29
N GLY A 22 -2.10 -2.24 0.12
CA GLY A 22 -1.84 -3.60 0.63
C GLY A 22 -0.58 -4.22 0.02
N TYR A 23 -0.35 -4.05 -1.30
CA TYR A 23 0.90 -4.47 -1.95
C TYR A 23 2.12 -3.70 -1.45
N LEU A 24 1.99 -2.39 -1.20
CA LEU A 24 3.06 -1.59 -0.59
C LEU A 24 3.42 -2.13 0.79
N PHE A 25 2.45 -2.34 1.68
CA PHE A 25 2.70 -2.78 3.05
C PHE A 25 3.26 -4.20 3.10
N TYR A 26 2.79 -5.08 2.21
CA TYR A 26 3.40 -6.39 2.00
C TYR A 26 4.86 -6.27 1.58
N SER A 27 5.18 -5.35 0.65
CA SER A 27 6.55 -5.18 0.19
C SER A 27 7.53 -4.76 1.29
N ILE A 28 7.04 -4.06 2.32
CA ILE A 28 7.81 -3.66 3.49
C ILE A 28 8.09 -4.90 4.36
N ALA A 29 7.05 -5.62 4.77
CA ALA A 29 7.18 -6.83 5.59
C ALA A 29 8.02 -7.93 4.89
N ALA A 30 7.91 -8.06 3.57
CA ALA A 30 8.64 -9.07 2.81
C ALA A 30 10.13 -8.72 2.54
N CYS A 31 10.65 -7.58 3.04
CA CYS A 31 12.00 -7.11 2.70
C CYS A 31 13.10 -8.09 3.13
N ASP A 32 12.95 -8.76 4.27
CA ASP A 32 13.91 -9.72 4.82
C ASP A 32 13.66 -11.17 4.36
N ARG A 33 12.67 -11.38 3.47
CA ARG A 33 12.20 -12.67 2.94
C ARG A 33 11.47 -13.57 3.93
N SER A 34 11.10 -13.07 5.12
CA SER A 34 10.33 -13.83 6.09
C SER A 34 9.37 -12.93 6.87
N ILE A 35 8.09 -12.97 6.50
CA ILE A 35 7.06 -12.22 7.23
C ILE A 35 6.74 -12.92 8.55
N ILE A 36 6.79 -12.17 9.66
CA ILE A 36 6.43 -12.67 10.99
C ILE A 36 5.06 -12.16 11.44
N GLN A 37 4.45 -12.86 12.39
CA GLN A 37 3.10 -12.54 12.87
C GLN A 37 2.98 -11.09 13.40
N ALA A 38 4.03 -10.58 14.05
CA ALA A 38 4.03 -9.22 14.59
C ALA A 38 3.86 -8.13 13.51
N GLU A 39 4.39 -8.35 12.30
CA GLU A 39 4.25 -7.41 11.17
C GLU A 39 2.82 -7.43 10.61
N ILE A 40 2.23 -8.62 10.53
CA ILE A 40 0.82 -8.80 10.12
C ILE A 40 -0.11 -8.13 11.13
N ASP A 41 0.14 -8.33 12.42
CA ASP A 41 -0.66 -7.75 13.49
C ASP A 41 -0.53 -6.22 13.51
N ALA A 42 0.67 -5.68 13.26
CA ALA A 42 0.89 -4.25 13.12
C ALA A 42 0.09 -3.63 11.96
N LEU A 43 0.05 -4.30 10.81
CA LEU A 43 -0.80 -3.85 9.70
C LEU A 43 -2.28 -3.86 10.09
N LYS A 44 -2.78 -4.98 10.63
CA LYS A 44 -4.19 -5.12 11.03
C LYS A 44 -4.62 -4.05 12.03
N GLU A 45 -3.75 -3.74 12.99
CA GLU A 45 -3.99 -2.67 13.95
C GLU A 45 -4.04 -1.30 13.28
N MET A 46 -3.12 -1.01 12.36
CA MET A 46 -3.14 0.24 11.59
C MET A 46 -4.40 0.36 10.74
N THR A 47 -4.82 -0.72 10.05
CA THR A 47 -6.06 -0.76 9.26
C THR A 47 -7.28 -0.49 10.14
N ALA A 48 -7.38 -1.19 11.27
CA ALA A 48 -8.52 -1.08 12.17
C ALA A 48 -8.65 0.29 12.85
N ARG A 49 -7.53 0.89 13.27
CA ARG A 49 -7.53 2.13 14.06
C ARG A 49 -7.49 3.40 13.23
N HIS A 50 -6.88 3.36 12.06
CA HIS A 50 -6.60 4.56 11.27
C HIS A 50 -7.31 4.53 9.92
N TRP A 51 -7.11 3.49 9.12
CA TRP A 51 -7.66 3.44 7.76
C TRP A 51 -9.18 3.33 7.73
N LEU A 52 -9.81 2.58 8.64
CA LEU A 52 -11.28 2.55 8.76
C LEU A 52 -11.87 3.89 9.26
N MET A 53 -11.08 4.71 9.95
CA MET A 53 -11.53 6.03 10.42
C MET A 53 -11.28 7.14 9.39
N GLU A 54 -10.22 7.01 8.60
CA GLU A 54 -9.86 7.86 7.47
C GLU A 54 -10.97 7.92 6.43
N ASP A 55 -11.41 6.74 5.99
CA ASP A 55 -12.31 6.62 4.86
C ASP A 55 -13.36 5.54 5.13
N ARG A 56 -14.57 6.02 5.41
CA ARG A 56 -15.77 5.18 5.54
C ARG A 56 -16.52 5.06 4.21
N SER A 57 -15.85 5.24 3.08
CA SER A 57 -16.43 4.93 1.79
C SER A 57 -16.62 3.42 1.65
N TYR A 58 -17.71 3.09 0.97
CA TYR A 58 -18.09 1.73 0.62
C TYR A 58 -18.14 1.65 -0.90
N ASP A 59 -17.72 0.50 -1.44
CA ASP A 59 -17.94 0.20 -2.86
C ASP A 59 -19.40 -0.20 -3.15
N GLU A 60 -19.69 -0.55 -4.41
CA GLU A 60 -21.03 -0.96 -4.85
C GLU A 60 -21.54 -2.25 -4.16
N LEU A 61 -20.64 -3.03 -3.55
CA LEU A 61 -20.92 -4.26 -2.82
C LEU A 61 -21.01 -4.04 -1.30
N GLY A 62 -20.85 -2.81 -0.82
CA GLY A 62 -20.85 -2.48 0.61
C GLY A 62 -19.55 -2.88 1.32
N ILE A 63 -18.45 -3.05 0.60
CA ILE A 63 -17.13 -3.31 1.19
C ILE A 63 -16.49 -1.96 1.53
N GLU A 64 -16.07 -1.84 2.79
CA GLU A 64 -15.28 -0.69 3.26
C GLU A 64 -13.95 -0.64 2.52
N SER A 65 -13.64 0.52 1.94
CA SER A 65 -12.46 0.67 1.09
C SER A 65 -11.16 0.25 1.79
N ALA A 66 -11.02 0.50 3.09
CA ALA A 66 -9.86 0.08 3.88
C ALA A 66 -9.66 -1.45 3.93
N ARG A 67 -10.71 -2.26 3.76
CA ARG A 67 -10.58 -3.74 3.72
C ARG A 67 -9.79 -4.23 2.52
N TYR A 68 -9.72 -3.46 1.44
CA TYR A 68 -8.90 -3.82 0.28
C TYR A 68 -7.39 -3.80 0.58
N ILE A 69 -6.96 -3.10 1.63
CA ILE A 69 -5.58 -3.17 2.13
C ILE A 69 -5.28 -4.60 2.60
N ASP A 70 -6.11 -5.11 3.52
CA ASP A 70 -5.92 -6.44 4.11
C ASP A 70 -6.06 -7.54 3.05
N ILE A 71 -7.08 -7.45 2.18
CA ILE A 71 -7.31 -8.41 1.08
C ILE A 71 -6.09 -8.49 0.16
N ALA A 72 -5.53 -7.34 -0.23
CA ALA A 72 -4.39 -7.30 -1.14
C ALA A 72 -3.09 -7.79 -0.47
N PHE A 73 -2.91 -7.49 0.81
CA PHE A 73 -1.79 -7.99 1.60
C PHE A 73 -1.84 -9.52 1.71
N ASP A 74 -2.99 -10.08 2.11
CA ASP A 74 -3.19 -11.51 2.24
C ASP A 74 -3.00 -12.21 0.89
N HIS A 75 -3.53 -11.64 -0.19
CA HIS A 75 -3.29 -12.15 -1.55
C HIS A 75 -1.79 -12.18 -1.89
N ALA A 76 -1.04 -11.10 -1.61
CA ALA A 76 0.40 -11.06 -1.87
C ALA A 76 1.18 -12.10 -1.04
N LEU A 77 0.75 -12.33 0.21
CA LEU A 77 1.28 -13.34 1.11
C LEU A 77 1.03 -14.77 0.60
N GLU A 78 -0.21 -15.06 0.21
CA GLU A 78 -0.60 -16.36 -0.37
C GLU A 78 0.16 -16.66 -1.67
N GLN A 79 0.31 -15.65 -2.53
CA GLN A 79 1.06 -15.76 -3.78
C GLN A 79 2.58 -15.76 -3.59
N ARG A 80 3.07 -15.48 -2.37
CA ARG A 80 4.50 -15.36 -2.05
C ARG A 80 5.23 -14.42 -3.00
N LEU A 81 4.63 -13.26 -3.27
CA LEU A 81 5.24 -12.26 -4.13
C LEU A 81 6.60 -11.84 -3.59
N SER A 82 7.53 -11.49 -4.47
CA SER A 82 8.76 -10.86 -3.99
C SER A 82 8.46 -9.45 -3.48
N SER A 83 9.18 -9.00 -2.44
CA SER A 83 9.10 -7.60 -1.97
C SER A 83 9.25 -6.60 -3.13
N LYS A 84 10.15 -6.91 -4.08
CA LYS A 84 10.38 -6.06 -5.25
C LYS A 84 9.17 -5.97 -6.17
N ASP A 85 8.53 -7.09 -6.48
CA ASP A 85 7.38 -7.12 -7.41
C ASP A 85 6.16 -6.46 -6.77
N ALA A 86 5.91 -6.70 -5.48
CA ALA A 86 4.85 -6.03 -4.75
C ALA A 86 5.05 -4.51 -4.69
N TYR A 87 6.28 -4.06 -4.43
CA TYR A 87 6.60 -2.62 -4.44
C TYR A 87 6.43 -2.01 -5.84
N ALA A 88 6.86 -2.70 -6.89
CA ALA A 88 6.74 -2.22 -8.27
C ALA A 88 5.28 -1.97 -8.67
N ARG A 89 4.34 -2.83 -8.25
CA ARG A 89 2.90 -2.63 -8.47
C ARG A 89 2.40 -1.31 -7.86
N PHE A 90 2.78 -1.02 -6.62
CA PHE A 90 2.43 0.25 -5.98
C PHE A 90 3.04 1.45 -6.71
N VAL A 91 4.32 1.36 -7.10
CA VAL A 91 5.01 2.44 -7.82
C VAL A 91 4.32 2.74 -9.14
N GLU A 92 3.93 1.72 -9.91
CA GLU A 92 3.22 1.88 -11.19
C GLU A 92 1.90 2.64 -11.00
N ASP A 93 1.09 2.24 -10.01
CA ASP A 93 -0.17 2.92 -9.70
C ASP A 93 0.05 4.37 -9.22
N GLN A 94 1.05 4.61 -8.38
CA GLN A 94 1.37 5.94 -7.87
C GLN A 94 1.89 6.88 -8.96
N LEU A 95 2.65 6.37 -9.93
CA LEU A 95 3.14 7.17 -11.06
C LEU A 95 2.04 7.47 -12.08
N ARG A 96 1.05 6.60 -12.22
CA ARG A 96 -0.12 6.83 -13.07
C ARG A 96 -1.00 7.96 -12.54
N GLU A 97 -1.10 8.12 -11.21
CA GLU A 97 -1.85 9.21 -10.57
C GLU A 97 -1.06 9.85 -9.41
N PRO A 98 -0.08 10.74 -9.68
CA PRO A 98 0.83 11.27 -8.65
C PRO A 98 0.15 12.08 -7.53
N ARG A 99 -1.08 12.56 -7.78
CA ARG A 99 -1.87 13.38 -6.85
C ARG A 99 -2.98 12.61 -6.14
N ARG A 100 -3.01 11.28 -6.27
CA ARG A 100 -4.07 10.39 -5.73
C ARG A 100 -4.25 10.45 -4.21
N PHE A 101 -3.18 10.82 -3.51
CA PHE A 101 -3.16 10.94 -2.05
C PHE A 101 -2.89 12.38 -1.64
N ASP A 102 -3.67 12.87 -0.67
CA ASP A 102 -3.39 14.15 -0.03
C ASP A 102 -2.22 14.03 0.96
N GLY A 103 -1.82 15.16 1.55
CA GLY A 103 -0.68 15.19 2.47
C GLY A 103 -0.89 14.37 3.75
N TRP A 104 -2.13 14.26 4.23
CA TRP A 104 -2.44 13.51 5.43
C TRP A 104 -2.44 12.01 5.15
N THR A 105 -3.09 11.55 4.07
CA THR A 105 -3.05 10.14 3.65
C THR A 105 -1.61 9.71 3.38
N LYS A 106 -0.80 10.52 2.68
CA LYS A 106 0.63 10.24 2.48
C LYS A 106 1.39 10.03 3.79
N SER A 107 1.09 10.84 4.80
CA SER A 107 1.68 10.70 6.13
C SER A 107 1.23 9.40 6.82
N LEU A 108 -0.03 9.00 6.66
CA LEU A 108 -0.52 7.73 7.20
C LEU A 108 0.09 6.52 6.47
N ILE A 109 0.25 6.58 5.15
CA ILE A 109 0.96 5.55 4.36
C ILE A 109 2.35 5.34 4.95
N LEU A 110 3.12 6.42 5.10
CA LEU A 110 4.48 6.36 5.63
C LEU A 110 4.50 5.81 7.06
N ARG A 111 3.60 6.30 7.93
CA ARG A 111 3.50 5.82 9.31
C ARG A 111 3.20 4.32 9.36
N THR A 112 2.27 3.84 8.55
CA THR A 112 1.91 2.42 8.48
C THR A 112 3.10 1.57 8.06
N ALA A 113 3.83 1.98 7.01
CA ALA A 113 5.06 1.31 6.59
C ALA A 113 6.12 1.25 7.70
N VAL A 114 6.30 2.34 8.44
CA VAL A 114 7.26 2.40 9.55
C VAL A 114 6.86 1.49 10.71
N GLU A 115 5.58 1.43 11.08
CA GLU A 115 5.12 0.58 12.19
C GLU A 115 5.25 -0.92 11.85
N ILE A 116 4.99 -1.31 10.59
CA ILE A 116 5.25 -2.67 10.10
C ILE A 116 6.74 -3.01 10.22
N ALA A 117 7.62 -2.15 9.68
CA ALA A 117 9.07 -2.40 9.73
C ALA A 117 9.64 -2.44 11.15
N LYS A 118 9.04 -1.72 12.11
CA LYS A 118 9.45 -1.79 13.52
C LYS A 118 9.00 -3.06 14.22
N ALA A 119 7.89 -3.66 13.77
CA ALA A 119 7.32 -4.85 14.39
C ALA A 119 8.21 -6.09 14.22
N SER A 120 9.13 -6.09 13.24
CA SER A 120 10.15 -7.12 13.05
C SER A 120 11.20 -7.18 14.18
N GLY A 121 11.26 -6.16 15.05
CA GLY A 121 12.20 -6.08 16.18
C GLY A 121 13.57 -5.47 15.82
N SER A 122 13.87 -5.28 14.53
CA SER A 122 15.00 -4.46 14.08
C SER A 122 14.75 -3.96 12.67
N VAL A 123 14.74 -2.63 12.47
CA VAL A 123 14.68 -2.06 11.12
C VAL A 123 15.99 -2.39 10.39
N ASN A 124 15.92 -3.28 9.41
CA ASN A 124 17.10 -3.67 8.64
C ASN A 124 17.40 -2.62 7.54
N ARG A 125 18.59 -2.73 6.93
CA ARG A 125 19.03 -1.77 5.90
C ARG A 125 18.11 -1.73 4.68
N ALA A 126 17.50 -2.86 4.31
CA ALA A 126 16.61 -2.94 3.15
C ALA A 126 15.28 -2.23 3.42
N GLU A 127 14.72 -2.39 4.62
CA GLU A 127 13.51 -1.67 5.07
C GLU A 127 13.75 -0.16 5.16
N ALA A 128 14.88 0.26 5.74
CA ALA A 128 15.25 1.67 5.82
C ALA A 128 15.39 2.30 4.42
N MET A 129 15.98 1.56 3.47
CA MET A 129 16.08 1.99 2.08
C MET A 129 14.71 2.09 1.43
N ARG A 130 13.84 1.08 1.63
CA ARG A 130 12.47 1.07 1.09
C ARG A 130 11.62 2.22 1.63
N ILE A 131 11.72 2.52 2.92
CA ILE A 131 11.06 3.67 3.55
C ILE A 131 11.57 4.98 2.95
N GLY A 132 12.89 5.10 2.75
CA GLY A 132 13.48 6.28 2.10
C GLY A 132 13.01 6.46 0.64
N ASP A 133 12.88 5.37 -0.12
CA ASP A 133 12.35 5.41 -1.49
C ASP A 133 10.86 5.79 -1.51
N LEU A 134 10.09 5.29 -0.55
CA LEU A 134 8.68 5.65 -0.38
C LEU A 134 8.51 7.13 -0.05
N GLN A 135 9.34 7.69 0.85
CA GLN A 135 9.34 9.12 1.16
C GLN A 135 9.58 9.98 -0.08
N LYS A 136 10.54 9.59 -0.94
CA LYS A 136 10.82 10.27 -2.21
C LYS A 136 9.63 10.23 -3.14
N LEU A 137 9.06 9.04 -3.32
CA LEU A 137 7.92 8.81 -4.20
C LEU A 137 6.68 9.62 -3.78
N LEU A 138 6.43 9.74 -2.47
CA LEU A 138 5.29 10.50 -1.94
C LEU A 138 5.56 12.02 -1.86
N GLY A 139 6.82 12.45 -2.02
CA GLY A 139 7.22 13.85 -1.88
C GLY A 139 7.22 14.33 -0.42
N LEU A 140 7.54 13.46 0.54
CA LEU A 140 7.51 13.74 1.99
C LEU A 140 8.87 14.21 2.55
N HIS A 141 9.76 14.74 1.70
CA HIS A 141 11.03 15.29 2.19
C HIS A 141 10.82 16.67 2.81
N HIS A 142 11.35 16.86 4.02
CA HIS A 142 11.64 18.21 4.51
C HIS A 142 12.64 18.85 3.55
N ALA A 143 12.27 20.00 2.99
CA ALA A 143 13.21 20.92 2.35
C ALA A 143 14.21 21.47 3.37
#